data_AF-A0A552HZK5-F1
#
_entry.id   AF-A0A552HZK5-F1
#
_cell.length_a   1.000
_cell.length_b   1.000
_cell.length_c   1.000
_cell.angle_alpha   90.00
_cell.angle_beta   90.00
_cell.angle_gamma   90.00
#
_symmetry.space_group_name_H-M   'P 1'
#
loop_
_entity.id
_entity.type
_entity.pdbx_description
1 polymer ?
#
loop_
_entity_poly.entity_id
_entity_poly.type
_entity_poly.pdbx_seq_one_letter_code
_entity_poly.pdbx_strand_id
1 'polypeptide(L)' 'MPQALKAVYRGGTFILQTACNLPEGIEVELFVQSAQVAPPRITDIAARENFLKLLVGRMQQNPIPSNAPRFTRDMLHERR' A
#
# COMPACT_ATOMS: atom_id res chain seq x y z
N MET A 1 -17.28 -19.93 18.61
CA MET A 1 -16.40 -18.74 18.52
C MET A 1 -16.49 -18.18 17.11
N PRO A 2 -16.57 -16.86 16.90
CA PRO A 2 -16.64 -16.29 15.56
C PRO A 2 -15.33 -16.55 14.79
N GLN A 3 -15.42 -17.05 13.57
CA GLN A 3 -14.28 -17.27 12.67
C GLN A 3 -14.22 -16.12 11.66
N ALA A 4 -13.14 -15.35 11.67
CA ALA A 4 -12.93 -14.29 10.68
C ALA A 4 -12.45 -14.90 9.36
N LEU A 5 -13.21 -14.72 8.28
CA LEU A 5 -12.85 -15.14 6.93
C LEU A 5 -12.43 -13.92 6.11
N LYS A 6 -11.33 -14.06 5.36
CA LYS A 6 -10.90 -13.01 4.43
C LYS A 6 -11.54 -13.23 3.07
N ALA A 7 -12.10 -12.16 2.52
CA ALA A 7 -12.67 -12.14 1.17
C ALA A 7 -12.26 -10.88 0.43
N VAL A 8 -12.30 -10.96 -0.91
CA VAL A 8 -12.17 -9.80 -1.80
C VAL A 8 -13.51 -9.56 -2.47
N TYR A 9 -13.99 -8.32 -2.40
CA TYR A 9 -15.19 -7.92 -3.12
C TYR A 9 -14.85 -7.64 -4.58
N ARG A 10 -15.48 -8.39 -5.50
CA ARG A 10 -15.29 -8.22 -6.95
C ARG A 10 -16.60 -8.45 -7.68
N GLY A 11 -17.06 -7.43 -8.41
CA GLY A 11 -18.23 -7.56 -9.29
C GLY A 11 -19.54 -7.92 -8.60
N GLY A 12 -19.78 -7.46 -7.37
CA GLY A 12 -21.00 -7.80 -6.62
C GLY A 12 -20.87 -9.01 -5.70
N THR A 13 -19.74 -9.72 -5.71
CA THR A 13 -19.55 -10.98 -4.97
C THR A 13 -18.33 -10.91 -4.05
N PHE A 14 -18.44 -11.52 -2.85
CA PHE A 14 -17.33 -11.71 -1.93
C PHE A 14 -16.63 -13.03 -2.24
N ILE A 15 -15.40 -12.98 -2.73
CA ILE A 15 -14.59 -14.15 -3.08
C ILE A 15 -13.68 -14.47 -1.90
N LEU A 16 -13.91 -15.60 -1.23
CA LEU A 16 -13.08 -16.05 -0.11
C LEU A 16 -11.62 -16.31 -0.56
N GLN A 17 -10.65 -15.88 0.25
CA GLN A 17 -9.24 -16.16 0.01
C GLN A 17 -8.85 -17.59 0.39
N THR A 18 -9.55 -18.17 1.36
CA THR A 18 -9.35 -19.55 1.84
C THR A 18 -10.68 -20.27 1.77
N ALA A 19 -10.67 -21.52 1.31
CA ALA A 19 -11.86 -22.36 1.32
C ALA A 19 -12.43 -22.47 2.75
N CYS A 20 -13.74 -22.35 2.88
CA CYS A 20 -14.45 -22.52 4.14
C CYS A 20 -15.60 -23.50 3.92
N ASN A 21 -15.81 -24.41 4.85
CA ASN A 21 -16.81 -25.46 4.75
C ASN A 21 -18.00 -25.10 5.64
N LEU A 22 -18.83 -24.17 5.15
CA LEU A 22 -20.04 -23.71 5.84
C LEU A 22 -21.28 -24.35 5.20
N PRO A 23 -22.29 -24.71 6.01
CA PRO A 23 -23.55 -25.22 5.47
C PRO A 23 -24.29 -24.13 4.67
N GLU A 24 -25.03 -24.56 3.65
CA GLU A 24 -25.84 -23.66 2.84
C GLU A 24 -26.93 -22.99 3.70
N GLY A 25 -27.19 -21.70 3.46
CA GLY A 25 -28.19 -20.92 4.19
C GLY A 25 -27.74 -20.38 5.54
N ILE A 26 -26.46 -20.53 5.92
CA ILE A 26 -25.95 -19.94 7.16
C ILE A 26 -25.92 -18.41 7.08
N GLU A 27 -26.39 -17.74 8.12
CA GLU A 27 -26.27 -16.30 8.26
C GLU A 27 -24.84 -15.91 8.67
N VAL A 28 -24.33 -14.85 8.06
CA VAL A 28 -22.98 -14.34 8.33
C VAL A 28 -23.01 -12.82 8.47
N GLU A 29 -22.14 -12.29 9.31
CA GLU A 29 -21.88 -10.86 9.41
C GLU A 29 -20.72 -10.47 8.48
N LEU A 30 -20.90 -9.37 7.74
CA LEU A 30 -19.87 -8.83 6.85
C LEU A 30 -19.23 -7.60 7.48
N PHE A 31 -17.92 -7.64 7.67
CA PHE A 31 -17.13 -6.49 8.10
C PHE A 31 -16.20 -6.02 6.97
N VAL A 32 -16.50 -4.86 6.38
CA VAL A 32 -15.71 -4.28 5.28
C VAL A 32 -14.62 -3.40 5.86
N GLN A 33 -13.37 -3.87 5.80
CA GLN A 33 -12.21 -3.05 6.13
C GLN A 33 -11.82 -2.21 4.92
N SER A 34 -11.87 -0.88 5.04
CA SER A 34 -11.26 0.00 4.07
C SER A 34 -9.73 -0.22 4.05
N ALA A 35 -9.10 0.05 2.91
CA ALA A 35 -7.65 0.00 2.80
C ALA A 35 -7.06 0.88 3.92
N GLN A 36 -6.40 0.24 4.88
CA GLN A 36 -5.72 0.92 5.97
C GLN A 36 -4.50 1.62 5.34
N VAL A 37 -4.69 2.85 4.87
CA VAL A 37 -3.56 3.72 4.56
C VAL A 37 -2.87 3.97 5.88
N ALA A 38 -1.64 3.47 6.02
CA ALA A 38 -0.86 3.72 7.21
C ALA A 38 -0.83 5.23 7.47
N PRO A 39 -1.16 5.69 8.68
CA PRO A 39 -1.18 7.12 8.97
C PRO A 39 0.21 7.70 8.71
N PRO A 40 0.29 8.97 8.26
CA PRO A 40 1.57 9.60 8.03
C PRO A 40 2.38 9.63 9.32
N ARG A 41 3.68 9.33 9.23
CA ARG A 41 4.60 9.36 10.38
C ARG A 41 4.75 10.75 11.00
N ILE A 42 4.48 11.79 10.22
CA ILE A 42 4.51 13.20 10.65
C ILE A 42 3.09 13.75 10.50
N THR A 43 2.42 13.95 11.62
CA THR A 43 1.05 14.50 11.69
C THR A 43 1.05 16.00 11.91
N ASP A 44 2.05 16.54 12.59
CA ASP A 44 2.21 17.99 12.79
C ASP A 44 2.55 18.71 11.47
N ILE A 45 1.79 19.77 11.18
CA ILE A 45 1.88 20.50 9.92
C ILE A 45 3.22 21.23 9.83
N ALA A 46 3.65 21.89 10.90
CA ALA A 46 4.92 22.63 10.91
C ALA A 46 6.13 21.71 10.74
N ALA A 47 6.13 20.57 11.46
CA ALA A 47 7.15 19.55 11.31
C ALA A 47 7.18 18.96 9.89
N ARG A 48 6.01 18.75 9.27
CA ARG A 48 5.90 18.26 7.89
C ARG A 48 6.49 19.26 6.90
N GLU A 49 6.17 20.55 7.04
CA GLU A 49 6.71 21.59 6.17
C GLU A 49 8.24 21.69 6.27
N ASN A 50 8.76 21.65 7.50
CA ASN A 50 10.21 21.67 7.72
C ASN A 50 10.89 20.44 7.14
N PHE A 51 10.31 19.26 7.32
CA PHE A 51 10.81 18.02 6.73
C PHE A 51 10.86 18.09 5.19
N LEU A 52 9.78 18.58 4.56
CA LEU A 52 9.72 18.71 3.11
C LEU A 52 10.75 19.70 2.57
N LYS A 53 10.95 20.84 3.23
CA LYS A 53 12.00 21.81 2.86
C LYS A 53 13.40 21.16 2.90
N LEU A 54 13.72 20.44 3.97
CA LEU A 54 14.99 19.73 4.12
C LEU A 54 15.17 18.60 3.08
N LEU A 55 14.09 17.87 2.79
CA LEU A 55 14.11 16.81 1.78
C LEU A 55 14.44 17.38 0.39
N VAL A 56 13.74 18.42 -0.03
CA VAL A 56 13.97 19.08 -1.32
C VAL A 56 15.38 19.65 -1.40
N GLY A 57 15.86 20.31 -0.33
CA GLY A 57 17.22 20.81 -0.27
C GLY A 57 18.27 19.73 -0.50
N ARG A 58 18.13 18.56 0.13
CA ARG A 58 19.03 17.42 -0.09
C ARG A 58 18.99 16.87 -1.52
N MET A 59 17.79 16.81 -2.11
CA MET A 59 17.65 16.38 -3.51
C MET A 59 18.33 17.34 -4.48
N GLN A 60 18.23 18.65 -4.23
CA GLN A 60 18.88 19.67 -5.05
C GLN A 60 20.40 19.65 -4.90
N GLN A 61 20.92 19.35 -3.71
CA GLN A 61 22.37 19.21 -3.45
C GLN A 61 22.98 17.95 -4.07
N ASN A 62 22.17 16.96 -4.45
CA ASN A 62 22.63 15.73 -5.08
C ASN A 62 21.93 15.50 -6.43
N PRO A 63 22.19 16.37 -7.44
CA PRO A 63 21.57 16.23 -8.75
C PRO A 63 22.06 14.95 -9.44
N ILE A 64 21.21 14.36 -10.26
CA ILE A 64 21.61 13.23 -11.11
C ILE A 64 22.70 13.75 -12.08
N PRO A 65 23.90 13.11 -12.12
CA PRO A 65 24.95 13.51 -13.04
C PRO A 65 24.46 13.51 -14.49
N SER A 66 24.93 14.47 -15.30
CA SER A 66 24.53 14.56 -16.71
C SER A 66 24.92 13.34 -17.54
N ASN A 67 25.95 12.61 -17.10
CA ASN A 67 26.42 11.36 -17.69
C ASN A 67 25.80 10.11 -17.04
N ALA A 68 24.77 10.26 -16.19
CA ALA A 68 24.15 9.13 -15.55
C ALA A 68 23.50 8.19 -16.58
N PRO A 69 23.71 6.86 -16.47
CA PRO A 69 23.08 5.91 -17.36
C PRO A 69 21.55 5.93 -17.20
N ARG A 70 20.84 5.92 -18.32
CA ARG A 70 19.38 5.79 -18.33
C ARG A 70 19.01 4.32 -18.30
N PHE A 71 18.40 3.88 -17.20
CA PHE A 71 17.89 2.52 -17.11
C PHE A 71 16.44 2.47 -17.57
N THR A 72 16.15 1.48 -18.42
CA THR A 72 14.77 1.06 -18.66
C THR A 72 14.25 0.32 -17.41
N ARG A 73 12.93 0.16 -17.33
CA ARG A 73 12.28 -0.56 -16.24
C ARG A 73 12.89 -1.96 -16.05
N ASP A 74 13.07 -2.69 -17.14
CA ASP A 74 13.55 -4.08 -17.10
C ASP A 74 15.02 -4.13 -16.64
N MET A 75 15.85 -3.18 -17.08
CA MET A 75 17.25 -3.05 -16.62
C MET A 75 17.38 -2.75 -15.12
N LEU A 76 16.38 -2.13 -14.49
CA LEU A 76 16.37 -1.92 -13.03
C LEU A 76 16.03 -3.20 -12.26
N HIS A 77 15.24 -4.10 -12.85
CA HIS A 77 14.81 -5.35 -12.22
C HIS A 77 15.86 -6.47 -12.35
N GLU A 78 16.70 -6.43 -13.39
CA GLU A 78 17.73 -7.43 -13.66
C GLU A 78 19.03 -7.24 -12.84
N ARG A 79 19.17 -6.13 -12.11
CA ARG A 79 20.38 -5.78 -11.34
C ARG A 79 20.43 -6.34 -9.91
N ARG A 80 19.77 -7.47 -9.66
CA ARG A 80 19.81 -8.12 -8.34
C ARG A 80 21.05 -8.96 -8.14
#